data_AF-A0A743DC56-F1
#
_entry.id   AF-A0A743DC56-F1
#
_cell.length_a   1.000
_cell.length_b   1.000
_cell.length_c   1.000
_cell.angle_alpha   90.00
_cell.angle_beta   90.00
_cell.angle_gamma   90.00
#
_symmetry.space_group_name_H-M   'P 1'
#
loop_
_entity.id
_entity.type
_entity.pdbx_description
1 polymer ?
#
loop_
_entity_poly.entity_id
_entity_poly.type
_entity_poly.pdbx_seq_one_letter_code
_entity_poly.pdbx_strand_id
1 'polypeptide(L)'
;WPGNVRMLENAIVRSMIMQEKDGLLKHIIFEQDELNLGVPETAPENPLPSSPDPQYEGSLEVRVANYERHLIETALDTHQGNIAAAARSLNVSRTTLQYKVQKYAIRFGVVRN
;
A
#
# COMPACT_ATOMS: atom_id res chain seq x y z
N TRP A 1 -8.59 0.95 -17.48
CA TRP A 1 -8.25 1.01 -16.04
C TRP A 1 -6.78 0.67 -15.88
N PRO A 2 -5.95 1.42 -15.15
CA PRO A 2 -4.50 1.28 -15.32
C PRO A 2 -3.96 -0.02 -14.71
N GLY A 3 -4.05 -1.11 -15.47
CA GLY A 3 -3.36 -2.39 -15.25
C GLY A 3 -4.26 -3.62 -15.07
N ASN A 4 -5.53 -3.48 -14.64
CA ASN A 4 -6.38 -4.63 -14.35
C ASN A 4 -7.88 -4.27 -14.36
N VAL A 5 -8.74 -5.16 -14.86
CA VAL A 5 -10.21 -5.04 -14.76
C VAL A 5 -10.69 -5.03 -13.30
N ARG A 6 -9.97 -5.70 -12.39
CA ARG A 6 -10.27 -5.65 -10.95
C ARG A 6 -10.18 -4.25 -10.36
N MET A 7 -9.32 -3.40 -10.91
CA MET A 7 -9.22 -2.02 -10.42
C MET A 7 -10.43 -1.19 -10.85
N LEU A 8 -11.03 -1.48 -12.01
CA LEU A 8 -12.30 -0.87 -12.47
C LEU A 8 -13.43 -1.26 -11.53
N GLU A 9 -13.52 -2.55 -11.22
CA GLU A 9 -14.50 -3.08 -10.28
C GLU A 9 -14.38 -2.40 -8.91
N ASN A 10 -13.17 -2.33 -8.35
CA ASN A 10 -12.94 -1.69 -7.04
C ASN A 10 -13.35 -0.22 -7.02
N ALA A 11 -13.04 0.54 -8.08
CA ALA A 11 -13.40 1.94 -8.14
C ALA A 11 -14.91 2.15 -8.28
N ILE A 12 -15.61 1.32 -9.05
CA ILE A 12 -17.07 1.36 -9.16
C ILE A 12 -17.71 1.05 -7.80
N VAL A 13 -17.29 -0.04 -7.16
CA VAL A 13 -17.82 -0.45 -5.85
C VAL A 13 -17.62 0.65 -4.81
N ARG A 14 -16.41 1.21 -4.74
CA ARG A 14 -16.10 2.30 -3.79
C ARG A 14 -16.92 3.56 -4.07
N SER A 15 -17.04 3.96 -5.34
CA SER A 15 -17.81 5.13 -5.73
C SER A 15 -19.29 4.96 -5.38
N MET A 16 -19.83 3.74 -5.46
CA MET A 16 -21.20 3.42 -5.04
C MET A 16 -21.37 3.54 -3.52
N ILE A 17 -20.36 3.14 -2.74
CA ILE A 17 -20.37 3.27 -1.27
C ILE A 17 -20.27 4.72 -0.82
N MET A 18 -19.44 5.54 -1.49
CA MET A 18 -19.23 6.95 -1.14
C MET A 18 -20.34 7.89 -1.62
N GLN A 19 -21.30 7.39 -2.39
CA GLN A 19 -22.39 8.22 -2.88
C GLN A 19 -23.36 8.54 -1.73
N GLU A 20 -23.44 9.81 -1.34
CA GLU A 20 -24.31 10.26 -0.23
C GLU A 20 -25.82 10.20 -0.54
N LYS A 21 -26.19 10.16 -1.83
CA LYS A 21 -27.59 10.19 -2.28
C LYS A 21 -27.90 8.98 -3.13
N ASP A 22 -28.96 8.26 -2.78
CA ASP A 22 -29.50 7.19 -3.62
C ASP A 22 -29.82 7.71 -5.04
N GLY A 23 -29.38 6.96 -6.05
CA GLY A 23 -29.60 7.28 -7.46
C GLY A 23 -28.42 6.93 -8.36
N LEU A 24 -28.48 7.40 -9.61
CA LEU A 24 -27.45 7.15 -10.62
C LEU A 24 -26.09 7.67 -10.15
N LEU A 25 -25.07 6.81 -10.24
CA LEU A 25 -23.69 7.19 -9.99
C LEU A 25 -23.25 8.25 -11.02
N LYS A 26 -23.02 9.47 -10.55
CA LYS A 26 -22.67 10.61 -11.42
C LYS A 26 -21.16 10.76 -11.65
N HIS A 27 -20.35 10.25 -10.73
CA HIS A 27 -18.90 10.39 -10.73
C HIS A 27 -18.24 9.09 -10.26
N ILE A 28 -17.14 8.70 -10.90
CA ILE A 28 -16.29 7.60 -10.44
C ILE A 28 -15.08 8.23 -9.77
N ILE A 29 -14.83 7.82 -8.53
CA ILE A 29 -13.71 8.27 -7.70
C ILE A 29 -12.52 7.34 -7.97
N PHE A 30 -11.38 7.91 -8.33
CA PHE A 30 -10.15 7.15 -8.53
C PHE A 30 -9.27 7.16 -7.27
N GLU A 31 -8.41 6.15 -7.10
CA GLU A 31 -7.45 6.07 -5.98
C GLU A 31 -6.54 7.32 -5.86
N GLN A 32 -6.34 8.08 -6.94
CA GLN A 32 -5.57 9.33 -6.92
C GLN A 32 -6.35 10.53 -6.39
N ASP A 33 -7.70 10.48 -6.41
CA ASP A 33 -8.54 11.57 -5.91
C ASP A 33 -8.58 11.60 -4.37
N GLU A 34 -8.25 10.48 -3.69
CA GLU A 34 -8.19 10.38 -2.23
C GLU A 34 -6.96 11.04 -1.60
N LEU A 35 -5.94 11.40 -2.40
CA LEU A 35 -4.78 12.16 -1.90
C LEU A 35 -5.15 13.60 -1.46
N ASN A 36 -6.40 14.03 -1.67
CA ASN A 36 -6.85 15.39 -1.37
C ASN A 36 -8.09 15.48 -0.46
N LEU A 37 -8.53 14.38 0.18
CA LEU A 37 -9.55 14.49 1.23
C LEU A 37 -8.88 14.85 2.56
N GLY A 38 -8.87 16.17 2.83
CA GLY A 38 -8.50 16.75 4.11
C GLY A 38 -9.16 16.01 5.27
N VAL A 39 -8.32 15.50 6.16
CA VAL A 39 -8.71 14.92 7.43
C VAL A 39 -9.51 15.97 8.20
N PRO A 40 -10.77 15.70 8.63
CA PRO A 40 -11.44 16.59 9.56
C PRO A 40 -10.72 16.47 10.90
N GLU A 41 -9.91 17.48 11.22
CA GLU A 41 -9.32 17.70 12.53
C GLU A 41 -10.44 18.11 13.49
N THR A 42 -11.14 17.14 14.07
CA THR A 42 -11.90 17.35 15.31
C THR A 42 -12.20 16.01 15.97
N ALA A 43 -11.43 15.68 17.01
CA ALA A 43 -11.90 14.82 18.09
C ALA A 43 -11.26 15.25 19.41
N PRO A 44 -12.00 15.20 20.53
CA PRO A 44 -11.64 15.89 21.76
C PRO A 44 -10.56 15.18 22.57
N GLU A 45 -9.81 16.02 23.27
CA GLU A 45 -8.84 15.69 24.31
C GLU A 45 -9.38 14.63 25.29
N ASN A 46 -8.71 13.48 25.34
CA ASN A 46 -8.84 12.52 26.43
C ASN A 46 -7.43 12.17 26.92
N PRO A 47 -7.12 12.26 28.23
CA PRO A 47 -5.75 12.22 28.71
C PRO A 47 -5.15 10.81 28.61
N LEU A 48 -3.86 10.80 28.27
CA LEU A 48 -2.96 9.65 28.13
C LEU A 48 -3.09 8.62 29.26
N PRO A 49 -2.66 7.38 28.99
CA PRO A 49 -1.38 7.02 29.61
C PRO A 49 -0.39 6.36 28.65
N SER A 50 0.87 6.67 28.93
CA SER A 50 2.07 5.93 28.56
C SER A 50 2.53 6.04 27.12
N SER A 51 3.71 6.66 26.97
CA SER A 51 4.53 6.76 25.77
C SER A 51 4.35 5.55 24.83
N PRO A 52 3.93 5.75 23.58
CA PRO A 52 4.06 4.71 22.57
C PRO A 52 5.53 4.34 22.49
N ASP A 53 5.85 3.05 22.57
CA ASP A 53 7.15 2.55 22.17
C ASP A 53 7.42 3.12 20.75
N PRO A 54 8.54 3.86 20.53
CA PRO A 54 8.78 4.61 19.29
C PRO A 54 8.78 3.73 18.03
N GLN A 55 8.74 2.41 18.17
CA GLN A 55 8.54 1.46 17.08
C GLN A 55 7.11 1.41 16.50
N TYR A 56 6.11 1.99 17.19
CA TYR A 56 4.70 1.84 16.84
C TYR A 56 4.00 3.16 16.48
N GLU A 57 4.75 4.16 16.03
CA GLU A 57 4.15 5.40 15.49
C GLU A 57 3.63 5.19 14.05
N GLY A 58 2.43 5.70 13.78
CA GLY A 58 1.79 5.70 12.45
C GLY A 58 0.55 4.81 12.31
N SER A 59 -0.26 5.09 11.28
CA SER A 59 -1.45 4.29 10.95
C SER A 59 -1.10 2.82 10.70
N LEU A 60 -2.05 1.92 10.93
CA LEU A 60 -1.93 0.48 10.62
C LEU A 60 -1.38 0.25 9.20
N GLU A 61 -1.85 1.06 8.24
CA GLU A 61 -1.39 1.02 6.85
C GLU A 61 0.13 1.23 6.71
N VAL A 62 0.68 2.22 7.42
CA VAL A 62 2.11 2.54 7.38
C VAL A 62 2.92 1.41 8.00
N ARG A 63 2.43 0.83 9.09
CA ARG A 63 3.09 -0.29 9.77
C ARG A 63 3.15 -1.54 8.91
N VAL A 64 2.04 -1.90 8.27
CA VAL A 64 1.97 -3.03 7.33
C VAL A 64 2.89 -2.78 6.13
N ALA A 65 2.92 -1.55 5.59
CA ALA A 65 3.81 -1.20 4.50
C ALA A 65 5.30 -1.32 4.88
N ASN A 66 5.69 -0.87 6.07
CA ASN A 66 7.07 -0.98 6.56
C ASN A 66 7.49 -2.44 6.79
N TYR A 67 6.60 -3.25 7.37
CA TYR A 67 6.86 -4.68 7.57
C TYR A 67 7.00 -5.41 6.23
N GLU A 68 6.10 -5.14 5.29
CA GLU A 68 6.15 -5.71 3.96
C GLU A 68 7.42 -5.30 3.20
N ARG A 69 7.81 -4.02 3.28
CA ARG A 69 9.07 -3.52 2.71
C ARG A 69 10.27 -4.31 3.23
N HIS A 70 10.36 -4.48 4.55
CA HIS A 70 11.48 -5.16 5.20
C HIS A 70 11.59 -6.63 4.78
N LEU A 71 10.46 -7.34 4.66
CA LEU A 71 10.44 -8.71 4.14
C LEU A 71 10.94 -8.80 2.70
N ILE A 72 10.52 -7.86 1.85
CA ILE A 72 10.93 -7.83 0.44
C ILE A 72 12.42 -7.52 0.32
N GLU A 73 12.93 -6.55 1.07
CA GLU A 73 14.36 -6.20 1.10
C GLU A 73 15.20 -7.39 1.54
N THR A 74 14.81 -8.06 2.62
CA THR A 74 15.52 -9.24 3.15
C THR A 74 15.54 -10.38 2.14
N ALA A 75 14.41 -10.66 1.47
CA ALA A 75 14.33 -11.68 0.46
C ALA A 75 15.18 -11.34 -0.78
N LEU A 76 15.19 -10.07 -1.21
CA LEU A 76 16.02 -9.62 -2.33
C LEU A 76 17.51 -9.70 -2.00
N ASP A 77 17.91 -9.31 -0.79
CA ASP A 77 19.31 -9.39 -0.35
C ASP A 77 19.80 -10.86 -0.29
N THR A 78 19.01 -11.73 0.34
CA THR A 78 19.28 -13.18 0.45
C THR A 78 19.45 -13.82 -0.93
N HIS A 79 18.71 -13.36 -1.93
CA HIS A 79 18.75 -13.89 -3.29
C HIS A 79 19.55 -13.02 -4.27
N GLN A 80 20.43 -12.13 -3.77
CA GLN A 80 21.33 -11.31 -4.60
C GLN A 80 20.61 -10.53 -5.70
N GLY A 81 19.42 -9.99 -5.40
CA GLY A 81 18.60 -9.24 -6.34
C GLY A 81 17.82 -10.10 -7.34
N ASN A 82 17.85 -11.44 -7.23
CA ASN A 82 17.05 -12.31 -8.09
C ASN A 82 15.57 -12.27 -7.68
N ILE A 83 14.81 -11.40 -8.34
CA ILE A 83 13.37 -11.20 -8.13
C ILE A 83 12.59 -12.52 -8.22
N ALA A 84 12.94 -13.42 -9.14
CA ALA A 84 12.21 -14.68 -9.30
C ALA A 84 12.48 -15.67 -8.16
N ALA A 85 13.68 -15.64 -7.56
CA ALA A 85 13.99 -16.44 -6.38
C ALA A 85 13.36 -15.85 -5.11
N ALA A 86 13.44 -14.53 -4.93
CA ALA A 86 12.79 -13.81 -3.83
C ALA A 86 11.26 -13.94 -3.85
N ALA A 87 10.64 -13.93 -5.03
CA ALA A 87 9.19 -14.12 -5.14
C ALA A 87 8.78 -15.53 -4.72
N ARG A 88 9.58 -16.54 -5.08
CA ARG A 88 9.35 -17.93 -4.68
C ARG A 88 9.51 -18.13 -3.17
N SER A 89 10.51 -17.53 -2.54
CA SER A 89 10.69 -17.64 -1.08
C SER A 89 9.61 -16.93 -0.29
N LEU A 90 9.09 -15.81 -0.80
CA LEU A 90 7.94 -15.10 -0.23
C LEU A 90 6.58 -15.67 -0.64
N ASN A 91 6.55 -16.74 -1.44
CA ASN A 91 5.35 -17.39 -1.96
C ASN A 91 4.38 -16.43 -2.68
N VAL A 92 4.93 -15.49 -3.45
CA VAL A 92 4.17 -14.52 -4.26
C VAL A 92 4.54 -14.65 -5.74
N SER A 93 3.69 -14.13 -6.63
CA SER A 93 4.03 -14.08 -8.05
C SER A 93 5.19 -13.10 -8.30
N ARG A 94 6.01 -13.38 -9.33
CA ARG A 94 7.09 -12.47 -9.76
C ARG A 94 6.55 -11.08 -10.07
N THR A 95 5.39 -10.98 -10.72
CA THR A 95 4.74 -9.71 -11.07
C THR A 95 4.30 -8.93 -9.83
N THR A 96 3.75 -9.62 -8.84
CA THR A 96 3.37 -9.02 -7.54
C THR A 96 4.59 -8.46 -6.82
N LEU A 97 5.68 -9.22 -6.76
CA LEU A 97 6.91 -8.75 -6.13
C LEU A 97 7.49 -7.55 -6.88
N GLN A 98 7.55 -7.61 -8.21
CA GLN A 98 8.04 -6.51 -9.05
C GLN A 98 7.25 -5.21 -8.84
N TYR A 99 5.91 -5.31 -8.78
CA TYR A 99 5.05 -4.17 -8.45
C TYR A 99 5.35 -3.60 -7.05
N LYS A 100 5.48 -4.47 -6.04
CA LYS A 100 5.76 -4.02 -4.66
C LYS A 100 7.14 -3.37 -4.52
N VAL A 101 8.14 -3.90 -5.20
CA VAL A 101 9.49 -3.31 -5.28
C VAL A 101 9.46 -1.90 -5.87
N GLN A 102 8.68 -1.70 -6.95
CA GLN A 102 8.48 -0.37 -7.54
C GLN A 102 7.68 0.54 -6.59
N LYS A 103 6.60 0.03 -5.99
CA LYS A 103 5.73 0.77 -5.06
C LYS A 103 6.51 1.29 -3.84
N TYR A 104 7.41 0.48 -3.30
CA TYR A 104 8.24 0.85 -2.14
C TYR A 104 9.59 1.46 -2.53
N ALA A 105 9.82 1.73 -3.82
CA ALA A 105 11.08 2.28 -4.35
C ALA A 105 12.33 1.55 -3.83
N ILE A 106 12.25 0.22 -3.69
CA ILE A 106 13.34 -0.61 -3.17
C ILE A 106 14.43 -0.67 -4.24
N ARG A 107 15.62 -0.15 -3.92
CA ARG A 107 16.80 -0.22 -4.78
C ARG A 107 17.60 -1.46 -4.42
N PHE A 108 17.63 -2.45 -5.30
CA PHE A 108 18.48 -3.62 -5.16
C PHE A 108 19.51 -3.61 -6.27
N GLY A 109 20.78 -3.81 -5.91
CA GLY A 109 21.92 -3.67 -6.81
C GLY A 109 21.93 -4.78 -7.85
N VAL A 110 21.83 -4.40 -9.13
CA VAL A 110 22.46 -5.16 -10.21
C VAL A 110 23.95 -5.17 -9.88
N VAL A 111 24.49 -6.29 -9.40
CA VAL A 111 25.93 -6.46 -9.25
C VAL A 111 26.54 -6.19 -10.62
N ARG A 112 27.17 -5.02 -10.75
CA ARG A 112 28.06 -4.70 -11.88
C ARG A 112 29.25 -5.66 -11.75
N ASN A 113 29.38 -6.56 -12.72
CA ASN A 113 30.67 -7.17 -13.03
C ASN A 113 31.65 -6.09 -13.49
#